data_AF-A0A926DMG8-F1
#
_entry.id   AF-A0A926DMG8-F1
#
_cell.length_a   1.000
_cell.length_b   1.000
_cell.length_c   1.000
_cell.angle_alpha   90.00
_cell.angle_beta   90.00
_cell.angle_gamma   90.00
#
_symmetry.space_group_name_H-M   'P 1'
#
loop_
_entity.id
_entity.type
_entity.pdbx_description
1 polymer ?
#
loop_
_entity_poly.entity_id
_entity_poly.type
_entity_poly.pdbx_seq_one_letter_code
_entity_poly.pdbx_strand_id
1 'polypeptide(L)'
;MKIQERTPSYRRRTYGGLDDQYEGGLKQTFAAQVLICILILMFCVLVKLYPGENFEKAKNSVQLIVTQNTDIKAEFEKLKANFKKDESLETLNPVSGMAAPSTGKIVKGFGIQDASGSGFHYGLDLSCGETENIVTANDGEVTEIATNAEFGSYIIIRHSEEITTLYGQLNEILPNVGDKVTKGQAIARAGGENSTFYFELRRGDTYLDPTQFIEFKE
;
A
#
# COMPACT_ATOMS: atom_id res chain seq x y z
N MET A 1 61.17 -77.93 -18.63
CA MET A 1 61.15 -76.50 -18.28
C MET A 1 59.82 -76.23 -17.59
N LYS A 2 59.82 -76.15 -16.25
CA LYS A 2 58.60 -76.17 -15.42
C LYS A 2 58.01 -74.76 -15.31
N ILE A 3 56.75 -74.63 -15.68
CA ILE A 3 55.91 -73.47 -15.41
C ILE A 3 55.32 -73.67 -14.02
N GLN A 4 55.50 -72.71 -13.11
CA GLN A 4 54.97 -72.75 -11.75
C GLN A 4 54.03 -71.56 -11.58
N GLU A 5 52.72 -71.85 -11.62
CA GLU A 5 51.65 -70.88 -11.42
C GLU A 5 51.65 -70.40 -9.96
N ARG A 6 51.65 -69.07 -9.75
CA ARG A 6 51.38 -68.46 -8.44
C ARG A 6 49.95 -67.93 -8.45
N THR A 7 49.06 -68.58 -7.72
CA THR A 7 47.74 -68.03 -7.39
C THR A 7 47.84 -67.17 -6.13
N PRO A 8 47.33 -65.92 -6.13
CA PRO A 8 47.20 -65.14 -4.90
C PRO A 8 45.93 -65.57 -4.15
N SER A 9 46.10 -65.94 -2.88
CA SER A 9 45.04 -66.31 -1.95
C SER A 9 44.12 -65.11 -1.65
N TYR A 10 42.87 -65.16 -2.08
CA TYR A 10 41.85 -64.17 -1.71
C TYR A 10 41.28 -64.51 -0.32
N ARG A 11 41.73 -63.78 0.70
CA ARG A 11 41.25 -63.95 2.08
C ARG A 11 39.90 -63.24 2.24
N ARG A 12 38.81 -64.01 2.28
CA ARG A 12 37.45 -63.53 2.57
C ARG A 12 37.38 -63.07 4.04
N ARG A 13 37.27 -61.76 4.30
CA ARG A 13 36.92 -61.25 5.64
C ARG A 13 35.39 -61.21 5.76
N THR A 14 34.89 -61.94 6.72
CA THR A 14 33.52 -61.87 7.24
C THR A 14 33.29 -60.49 7.86
N TYR A 15 32.22 -59.80 7.46
CA TYR A 15 31.67 -58.67 8.22
C TYR A 15 31.02 -59.23 9.49
N GLY A 16 31.65 -59.00 10.62
CA GLY A 16 31.09 -59.27 11.94
C GLY A 16 31.38 -58.09 12.85
N GLY A 17 30.32 -57.49 13.40
CA GLY A 17 30.36 -56.56 14.52
C GLY A 17 30.38 -55.08 14.14
N LEU A 18 29.25 -54.53 13.70
CA LEU A 18 28.99 -53.09 13.73
C LEU A 18 27.68 -52.73 14.46
N ASP A 19 27.13 -53.67 15.24
CA ASP A 19 25.75 -53.56 15.71
C ASP A 19 25.68 -53.19 17.21
N ASP A 20 26.73 -53.49 17.99
CA ASP A 20 26.68 -53.37 19.46
C ASP A 20 27.25 -52.06 20.03
N GLN A 21 27.93 -51.24 19.23
CA GLN A 21 28.51 -49.96 19.71
C GLN A 21 27.64 -48.73 19.42
N TYR A 22 26.62 -48.82 18.56
CA TYR A 22 25.71 -47.70 18.27
C TYR A 22 24.40 -47.73 19.07
N GLU A 23 24.00 -48.85 19.66
CA GLU A 23 22.78 -48.93 20.48
C GLU A 23 22.89 -48.19 21.82
N GLY A 24 24.07 -48.14 22.43
CA GLY A 24 24.27 -47.57 23.78
C GLY A 24 24.18 -46.04 23.82
N GLY A 25 24.77 -45.36 22.83
CA GLY A 25 24.80 -43.90 22.77
C GLY A 25 23.48 -43.25 22.33
N LEU A 26 22.72 -43.93 21.46
CA LEU A 26 21.43 -43.43 20.95
C LEU A 26 20.31 -43.53 22.00
N LYS A 27 20.32 -44.58 22.83
CA LYS A 27 19.37 -44.73 23.96
C LYS A 27 19.61 -43.68 25.04
N GLN A 28 20.87 -43.30 25.29
CA GLN A 28 21.23 -42.32 26.32
C GLN A 28 20.80 -40.88 25.95
N THR A 29 20.92 -40.49 24.68
CA THR A 29 20.49 -39.16 24.21
C THR A 29 18.97 -39.06 24.08
N PHE A 30 18.30 -40.13 23.65
CA PHE A 30 16.84 -40.19 23.62
C PHE A 30 16.25 -40.15 25.03
N ALA A 31 16.80 -40.90 25.97
CA ALA A 31 16.39 -40.85 27.37
C ALA A 31 16.58 -39.44 27.98
N ALA A 32 17.68 -38.76 27.66
CA ALA A 32 17.92 -37.38 28.10
C ALA A 32 16.90 -36.39 27.51
N GLN A 33 16.56 -36.51 26.22
CA GLN A 33 15.55 -35.67 25.58
C GLN A 33 14.15 -35.88 26.18
N VAL A 34 13.75 -37.14 26.43
CA VAL A 34 12.47 -37.46 27.09
C VAL A 34 12.44 -36.86 28.50
N LEU A 35 13.55 -36.92 29.23
CA LEU A 35 13.65 -36.36 30.59
C LEU A 35 13.56 -34.83 30.58
N ILE A 36 14.19 -34.16 29.60
CA ILE A 36 14.05 -32.71 29.38
C ILE A 36 12.58 -32.35 29.06
N CYS A 37 11.92 -33.11 28.19
CA CYS A 37 10.50 -32.90 27.87
C CYS A 37 9.61 -33.06 29.10
N ILE A 38 9.85 -34.07 29.94
CA ILE A 38 9.11 -34.28 31.19
C ILE A 38 9.37 -33.11 32.16
N LEU A 39 10.60 -32.63 32.28
CA LEU A 39 10.94 -31.48 33.12
C LEU A 39 10.28 -30.19 32.64
N ILE A 40 10.23 -29.94 31.32
CA ILE A 40 9.53 -28.79 30.73
C ILE A 40 8.02 -28.89 30.99
N LEU A 41 7.41 -30.06 30.79
CA LEU A 41 5.99 -30.26 31.07
C LEU A 41 5.67 -30.09 32.57
N MET A 42 6.51 -30.63 33.45
CA MET A 42 6.39 -30.45 34.90
C MET A 42 6.54 -28.97 35.29
N PHE A 43 7.48 -28.25 34.68
CA PHE A 43 7.63 -26.80 34.86
C PHE A 43 6.38 -26.04 34.40
N CYS A 44 5.82 -26.37 33.23
CA CYS A 44 4.58 -25.78 32.74
C CYS A 44 3.38 -26.05 33.68
N VAL A 45 3.30 -27.25 34.25
CA VAL A 45 2.28 -27.61 35.25
C VAL A 45 2.52 -26.86 36.56
N LEU A 46 3.77 -26.73 37.02
CA LEU A 46 4.12 -25.95 38.21
C LEU A 46 3.80 -24.45 38.04
N VAL A 47 4.08 -23.87 36.87
CA VAL A 47 3.69 -22.49 36.53
C VAL A 47 2.17 -22.32 36.55
N LYS A 48 1.40 -23.33 36.16
CA LYS A 48 -0.08 -23.32 36.27
C LYS A 48 -0.58 -23.55 37.71
N LEU A 49 0.15 -24.30 38.53
CA LEU A 49 -0.23 -24.62 39.92
C LEU A 49 0.20 -23.54 40.93
N TYR A 50 1.13 -22.67 40.55
CA TYR A 50 1.48 -21.46 41.30
C TYR A 50 1.05 -20.21 40.51
N PRO A 51 -0.22 -19.76 40.65
CA PRO A 51 -0.60 -18.43 40.18
C PRO A 51 0.15 -17.40 41.03
N GLY A 52 1.34 -17.03 40.58
CA GLY A 52 2.13 -16.00 41.24
C GLY A 52 1.42 -14.67 41.12
N GLU A 53 1.35 -13.91 42.21
CA GLU A 53 0.79 -12.55 42.27
C GLU A 53 1.31 -11.63 41.14
N ASN A 54 2.52 -11.90 40.65
CA ASN A 54 3.16 -11.21 39.54
C ASN A 54 2.54 -11.51 38.16
N PHE A 55 2.00 -12.72 37.95
CA PHE A 55 1.34 -13.11 36.70
C PHE A 55 -0.03 -12.45 36.55
N GLU A 56 -0.80 -12.38 37.64
CA GLU A 56 -2.06 -11.63 37.67
C GLU A 56 -1.83 -10.12 37.53
N LYS A 57 -0.76 -9.56 38.12
CA LYS A 57 -0.35 -8.16 37.85
C LYS A 57 0.03 -7.93 36.39
N ALA A 58 0.73 -8.87 35.74
CA ALA A 58 1.06 -8.77 34.32
C ALA A 58 -0.20 -8.84 33.44
N LYS A 59 -1.12 -9.76 33.75
CA LYS A 59 -2.41 -9.90 33.06
C LYS A 59 -3.27 -8.65 33.23
N ASN A 60 -3.36 -8.11 34.44
CA ASN A 60 -4.11 -6.88 34.73
C ASN A 60 -3.49 -5.65 34.06
N SER A 61 -2.15 -5.55 33.99
CA SER A 61 -1.46 -4.46 33.27
C SER A 61 -1.72 -4.51 31.76
N VAL A 62 -1.65 -5.71 31.16
CA VAL A 62 -1.95 -5.91 29.73
C VAL A 62 -3.43 -5.63 29.46
N GLN A 63 -4.32 -6.10 30.33
CA GLN A 63 -5.75 -5.88 30.18
C GLN A 63 -6.13 -4.40 30.37
N LEU A 64 -5.47 -3.68 31.27
CA LEU A 64 -5.64 -2.23 31.44
C LEU A 64 -5.21 -1.46 30.18
N ILE A 65 -4.08 -1.82 29.56
CA ILE A 65 -3.61 -1.21 28.31
C ILE A 65 -4.54 -1.54 27.14
N VAL A 66 -5.03 -2.78 27.04
CA VAL A 66 -5.97 -3.21 25.98
C VAL A 66 -7.33 -2.52 26.16
N THR A 67 -7.82 -2.38 27.38
CA THR A 67 -9.07 -1.68 27.69
C THR A 67 -8.96 -0.19 27.38
N GLN A 68 -7.88 0.49 27.77
CA GLN A 68 -7.64 1.90 27.39
C GLN A 68 -7.66 2.11 25.87
N ASN A 69 -7.04 1.21 25.09
CA ASN A 69 -7.07 1.30 23.62
C ASN A 69 -8.46 1.04 23.02
N THR A 70 -9.32 0.29 23.71
CA THR A 70 -10.70 0.00 23.29
C THR A 70 -11.62 1.16 23.64
N ASP A 71 -11.42 1.77 24.81
CA ASP A 71 -12.15 2.96 25.27
C ASP A 71 -11.79 4.18 24.41
N ILE A 72 -10.52 4.38 24.03
CA ILE A 72 -10.13 5.43 23.08
C ILE A 72 -10.84 5.26 21.73
N LYS A 73 -10.96 4.02 21.21
CA LYS A 73 -11.71 3.75 19.98
C LYS A 73 -13.20 4.04 20.15
N ALA A 74 -13.80 3.64 21.27
CA ALA A 74 -15.21 3.89 21.55
C ALA A 74 -15.51 5.39 21.74
N GLU A 75 -14.60 6.14 22.38
CA GLU A 75 -14.69 7.59 22.49
C GLU A 75 -14.45 8.28 21.16
N PHE A 76 -13.54 7.79 20.31
CA PHE A 76 -13.31 8.30 18.96
C PHE A 76 -14.53 8.09 18.05
N GLU A 77 -15.21 6.95 18.13
CA GLU A 77 -16.44 6.69 17.38
C GLU A 77 -17.62 7.51 17.93
N LYS A 78 -17.71 7.73 19.24
CA LYS A 78 -18.68 8.67 19.83
C LYS A 78 -18.39 10.11 19.43
N LEU A 79 -17.11 10.50 19.37
CA LEU A 79 -16.68 11.81 18.92
C LEU A 79 -17.07 12.00 17.45
N LYS A 80 -16.76 11.05 16.56
CA LYS A 80 -17.20 11.05 15.16
C LYS A 80 -18.72 11.13 15.00
N ALA A 81 -19.47 10.40 15.81
CA ALA A 81 -20.93 10.40 15.75
C ALA A 81 -21.55 11.72 16.25
N ASN A 82 -20.87 12.42 17.16
CA ASN A 82 -21.31 13.70 17.72
C ASN A 82 -20.78 14.92 16.94
N PHE A 83 -19.76 14.74 16.11
CA PHE A 83 -19.52 15.62 14.97
C PHE A 83 -20.68 15.42 14.01
N LYS A 84 -21.75 16.22 14.18
CA LYS A 84 -22.61 16.58 13.04
C LYS A 84 -21.66 16.88 11.89
N LYS A 85 -21.91 16.29 10.73
CA LYS A 85 -21.26 16.64 9.48
C LYS A 85 -21.46 18.15 9.29
N ASP A 86 -20.53 18.92 9.81
CA ASP A 86 -20.56 20.36 9.76
C ASP A 86 -20.09 20.67 8.34
N GLU A 87 -20.98 21.15 7.48
CA GLU A 87 -20.65 21.61 6.14
C GLU A 87 -19.50 22.63 6.17
N SER A 88 -19.26 23.30 7.32
CA SER A 88 -18.12 24.20 7.50
C SER A 88 -16.77 23.53 7.81
N LEU A 89 -16.68 22.20 7.88
CA LEU A 89 -15.39 21.47 7.94
C LEU A 89 -14.97 20.93 6.58
N GLU A 90 -15.90 20.73 5.64
CA GLU A 90 -15.54 20.46 4.24
C GLU A 90 -14.81 21.67 3.62
N THR A 91 -15.08 22.89 4.09
CA THR A 91 -14.34 24.10 3.68
C THR A 91 -12.91 24.16 4.22
N LEU A 92 -12.54 23.36 5.25
CA LEU A 92 -11.17 23.26 5.75
C LEU A 92 -10.32 22.23 5.01
N ASN A 93 -10.95 21.32 4.26
CA ASN A 93 -10.23 20.36 3.43
C ASN A 93 -10.45 20.72 1.95
N PRO A 94 -9.55 21.52 1.33
CA PRO A 94 -9.74 22.06 -0.02
C PRO A 94 -9.85 21.00 -1.13
N VAL A 95 -9.64 19.72 -0.81
CA VAL A 95 -9.85 18.57 -1.71
C VAL A 95 -11.17 17.83 -1.49
N SER A 96 -11.98 18.22 -0.51
CA SER A 96 -13.31 17.63 -0.27
C SER A 96 -14.32 18.12 -1.31
N GLY A 97 -15.12 17.20 -1.87
CA GLY A 97 -16.21 17.55 -2.79
C GLY A 97 -15.76 18.07 -4.15
N MET A 98 -14.54 17.72 -4.58
CA MET A 98 -14.05 18.01 -5.93
C MET A 98 -14.86 17.24 -6.98
N ALA A 99 -15.11 17.88 -8.12
CA ALA A 99 -15.82 17.29 -9.24
C ALA A 99 -14.88 16.45 -10.12
N ALA A 100 -15.40 15.35 -10.67
CA ALA A 100 -14.71 14.64 -11.74
C ALA A 100 -14.56 15.57 -12.96
N PRO A 101 -13.35 15.68 -13.54
CA PRO A 101 -13.06 16.62 -14.62
C PRO A 101 -13.65 16.20 -15.97
N SER A 102 -14.10 14.95 -16.11
CA SER A 102 -14.85 14.43 -17.26
C SER A 102 -15.79 13.30 -16.82
N THR A 103 -16.59 12.80 -17.75
CA THR A 103 -17.44 11.61 -17.53
C THR A 103 -16.77 10.30 -17.88
N GLY A 104 -15.54 10.33 -18.40
CA GLY A 104 -14.85 9.14 -18.86
C GLY A 104 -14.14 8.35 -17.75
N LYS A 105 -13.56 7.23 -18.18
CA LYS A 105 -12.99 6.19 -17.31
C LYS A 105 -11.50 6.38 -17.13
N ILE A 106 -10.96 5.87 -16.04
CA ILE A 106 -9.52 5.82 -15.83
C ILE A 106 -8.92 4.78 -16.78
N VAL A 107 -8.07 5.23 -17.71
CA VAL A 107 -7.30 4.40 -18.63
C VAL A 107 -5.95 4.04 -18.02
N LYS A 108 -5.32 5.00 -17.33
CA LYS A 108 -4.07 4.79 -16.58
C LYS A 108 -4.18 5.45 -15.21
N GLY A 109 -3.93 4.64 -14.18
CA GLY A 109 -4.02 5.06 -12.78
C GLY A 109 -2.76 5.76 -12.25
N PHE A 110 -2.91 6.40 -11.10
CA PHE A 110 -1.81 6.95 -10.32
C PHE A 110 -0.87 5.84 -9.84
N GLY A 111 0.44 6.13 -9.78
CA GLY A 111 1.46 5.20 -9.31
C GLY A 111 1.74 4.02 -10.24
N ILE A 112 1.12 3.97 -11.43
CA ILE A 112 1.42 2.94 -12.43
C ILE A 112 2.84 3.18 -12.95
N GLN A 113 3.69 2.16 -12.90
CA GLN A 113 5.04 2.23 -13.43
C GLN A 113 5.00 2.43 -14.95
N ASP A 114 5.83 3.34 -15.45
CA ASP A 114 5.93 3.59 -16.88
C ASP A 114 6.46 2.35 -17.62
N ALA A 115 6.10 2.21 -18.91
CA ALA A 115 6.49 1.08 -19.74
C ALA A 115 8.01 0.96 -19.91
N SER A 116 8.74 2.07 -19.78
CA SER A 116 10.20 2.12 -19.76
C SER A 116 10.83 1.60 -18.45
N GLY A 117 10.03 1.42 -17.40
CA GLY A 117 10.46 1.04 -16.06
C GLY A 117 11.11 2.17 -15.24
N SER A 118 11.22 3.39 -15.81
CA SER A 118 12.05 4.47 -15.25
C SER A 118 11.29 5.51 -14.41
N GLY A 119 9.97 5.39 -14.26
CA GLY A 119 9.17 6.34 -13.50
C GLY A 119 7.77 5.83 -13.15
N PHE A 120 7.00 6.66 -12.44
CA PHE A 120 5.62 6.41 -12.07
C PHE A 120 4.70 7.46 -12.67
N HIS A 121 3.44 7.07 -12.90
CA HIS A 121 2.40 7.98 -13.33
C HIS A 121 1.92 8.84 -12.15
N TYR A 122 2.08 10.16 -12.24
CA TYR A 122 1.78 11.07 -11.12
C TYR A 122 0.35 11.62 -11.12
N GLY A 123 -0.47 11.20 -12.09
CA GLY A 123 -1.86 11.59 -12.23
C GLY A 123 -2.70 10.45 -12.79
N LEU A 124 -3.74 10.81 -13.53
CA LEU A 124 -4.66 9.89 -14.20
C LEU A 124 -4.72 10.22 -15.68
N ASP A 125 -4.71 9.20 -16.52
CA ASP A 125 -5.15 9.33 -17.90
C ASP A 125 -6.61 8.92 -17.95
N LEU A 126 -7.48 9.86 -18.31
CA LEU A 126 -8.93 9.68 -18.35
C LEU A 126 -9.38 9.63 -19.80
N SER A 127 -10.20 8.64 -20.14
CA SER A 127 -10.86 8.63 -21.44
C SER A 127 -11.84 9.80 -21.55
N CYS A 128 -12.11 10.21 -22.77
CA CYS A 128 -13.04 11.29 -23.08
C CYS A 128 -13.58 11.10 -24.49
N GLY A 129 -14.79 11.57 -24.74
CA GLY A 129 -15.28 11.70 -26.11
C GLY A 129 -14.42 12.69 -26.90
N GLU A 130 -14.30 12.48 -28.22
CA GLU A 130 -13.72 13.50 -29.10
C GLU A 130 -14.48 14.82 -28.87
N THR A 131 -13.75 15.88 -28.50
CA THR A 131 -14.29 17.22 -28.18
C THR A 131 -15.15 17.35 -26.90
N GLU A 132 -15.16 16.35 -26.01
CA GLU A 132 -15.83 16.45 -24.70
C GLU A 132 -15.29 17.65 -23.90
N ASN A 133 -16.20 18.35 -23.21
CA ASN A 133 -15.81 19.44 -22.33
C ASN A 133 -15.13 18.88 -21.08
N ILE A 134 -13.92 19.37 -20.81
CA ILE A 134 -13.22 19.13 -19.55
C ILE A 134 -13.55 20.26 -18.59
N VAL A 135 -13.92 19.90 -17.37
CA VAL A 135 -14.37 20.84 -16.34
C VAL A 135 -13.35 20.96 -15.20
N THR A 136 -13.31 22.14 -14.56
CA THR A 136 -12.47 22.31 -13.37
C THR A 136 -13.04 21.54 -12.18
N ALA A 137 -12.15 20.94 -11.40
CA ALA A 137 -12.51 20.03 -10.31
C ALA A 137 -12.95 20.80 -9.05
N ASN A 138 -12.55 22.06 -8.90
CA ASN A 138 -13.01 22.91 -7.81
C ASN A 138 -12.96 24.40 -8.21
N ASP A 139 -13.51 25.27 -7.39
CA ASP A 139 -13.36 26.73 -7.57
C ASP A 139 -11.87 27.11 -7.54
N GLY A 140 -11.45 28.09 -8.34
CA GLY A 140 -10.04 28.45 -8.39
C GLY A 140 -9.70 29.60 -9.32
N GLU A 141 -8.41 29.77 -9.54
CA GLU A 141 -7.82 30.73 -10.47
C GLU A 141 -6.85 30.03 -11.41
N VAL A 142 -6.92 30.37 -12.70
CA VAL A 142 -5.99 29.87 -13.71
C VAL A 142 -4.62 30.51 -13.48
N THR A 143 -3.63 29.72 -13.09
CA THR A 143 -2.28 30.23 -12.80
C THR A 143 -1.32 30.05 -13.97
N GLU A 144 -1.57 29.07 -14.84
CA GLU A 144 -0.69 28.79 -15.97
C GLU A 144 -1.45 28.18 -17.14
N ILE A 145 -1.09 28.59 -18.35
CA ILE A 145 -1.46 27.96 -19.62
C ILE A 145 -0.20 27.88 -20.45
N ALA A 146 0.18 26.68 -20.86
CA ALA A 146 1.41 26.46 -21.62
C ALA A 146 1.34 25.15 -22.43
N THR A 147 2.41 24.90 -23.19
CA THR A 147 2.57 23.67 -23.97
C THR A 147 3.97 23.11 -23.78
N ASN A 148 4.09 21.80 -23.54
CA ASN A 148 5.37 21.10 -23.53
C ASN A 148 5.24 19.67 -24.07
N ALA A 149 6.38 18.94 -24.12
CA ALA A 149 6.41 17.58 -24.66
C ALA A 149 5.76 16.53 -23.75
N GLU A 150 5.62 16.80 -22.46
CA GLU A 150 5.10 15.87 -21.45
C GLU A 150 3.57 15.95 -21.35
N PHE A 151 3.04 17.16 -21.23
CA PHE A 151 1.62 17.42 -21.01
C PHE A 151 0.89 17.93 -22.26
N GLY A 152 1.56 18.04 -23.41
CA GLY A 152 0.95 18.68 -24.57
C GLY A 152 0.54 20.11 -24.22
N SER A 153 -0.63 20.56 -24.69
CA SER A 153 -1.25 21.79 -24.16
C SER A 153 -1.92 21.53 -22.82
N TYR A 154 -1.65 22.39 -21.84
CA TYR A 154 -2.13 22.21 -20.48
C TYR A 154 -2.52 23.52 -19.79
N ILE A 155 -3.32 23.37 -18.74
CA ILE A 155 -3.76 24.43 -17.83
C ILE A 155 -3.54 23.99 -16.39
N ILE A 156 -3.02 24.90 -15.56
CA ILE A 156 -2.90 24.72 -14.11
C ILE A 156 -3.87 25.67 -13.42
N ILE A 157 -4.65 25.12 -12.49
CA ILE A 157 -5.63 25.85 -11.69
C ILE A 157 -5.27 25.72 -10.22
N ARG A 158 -5.17 26.86 -9.54
CA ARG A 158 -4.96 26.93 -8.10
C ARG A 158 -6.29 27.08 -7.39
N HIS A 159 -6.59 26.15 -6.50
CA HIS A 159 -7.84 26.12 -5.73
C HIS A 159 -7.67 26.72 -4.32
N SER A 160 -6.47 26.61 -3.75
CA SER A 160 -6.08 27.23 -2.48
C SER A 160 -4.56 27.43 -2.44
N GLU A 161 -4.01 27.92 -1.32
CA GLU A 161 -2.55 28.10 -1.17
C GLU A 161 -1.76 26.81 -1.43
N GLU A 162 -2.32 25.65 -1.09
CA GLU A 162 -1.62 24.37 -1.24
C GLU A 162 -2.19 23.49 -2.35
N ILE A 163 -3.44 23.68 -2.79
CA ILE A 163 -4.07 22.77 -3.76
C ILE A 163 -4.04 23.32 -5.18
N THR A 164 -3.48 22.53 -6.09
CA THR A 164 -3.48 22.79 -7.52
C THR A 164 -3.88 21.55 -8.32
N THR A 165 -4.52 21.76 -9.45
CA THR A 165 -4.77 20.72 -10.45
C THR A 165 -4.13 21.08 -11.78
N LEU A 166 -3.60 20.08 -12.48
CA LEU A 166 -3.13 20.20 -13.87
C LEU A 166 -4.04 19.39 -14.78
N TYR A 167 -4.40 19.98 -15.92
CA TYR A 167 -5.13 19.32 -17.00
C TYR A 167 -4.26 19.39 -18.25
N GLY A 168 -3.85 18.25 -18.79
CA GLY A 168 -2.96 18.16 -19.95
C GLY A 168 -3.56 17.33 -21.08
N GLN A 169 -2.86 17.28 -22.21
CA GLN A 169 -3.32 16.66 -23.45
C GLN A 169 -4.67 17.25 -23.87
N LEU A 170 -4.73 18.58 -23.94
CA LEU A 170 -5.93 19.34 -24.28
C LEU A 170 -5.89 19.82 -25.74
N ASN A 171 -7.05 19.87 -26.40
CA ASN A 171 -7.17 20.38 -27.77
C ASN A 171 -7.29 21.91 -27.78
N GLU A 172 -8.15 22.42 -26.92
CA GLU A 172 -8.56 23.81 -26.86
C GLU A 172 -8.70 24.21 -25.38
N ILE A 173 -8.15 25.36 -25.01
CA ILE A 173 -8.25 25.94 -23.66
C ILE A 173 -9.17 27.16 -23.76
N LEU A 174 -10.17 27.22 -22.89
CA LEU A 174 -11.25 28.21 -22.92
C LEU A 174 -10.96 29.50 -22.11
N PRO A 175 -10.39 29.43 -20.89
CA PRO A 175 -10.08 30.62 -20.09
C PRO A 175 -8.68 31.17 -20.39
N ASN A 176 -8.38 32.34 -19.83
CA ASN A 176 -7.06 32.95 -19.82
C ASN A 176 -6.40 32.83 -18.44
N VAL A 177 -5.08 33.02 -18.39
CA VAL A 177 -4.35 33.14 -17.11
C VAL A 177 -4.90 34.32 -16.31
N GLY A 178 -5.15 34.09 -15.02
CA GLY A 178 -5.76 35.04 -14.08
C GLY A 178 -7.29 34.93 -13.97
N ASP A 179 -7.96 34.19 -14.86
CA ASP A 179 -9.40 34.02 -14.79
C ASP A 179 -9.80 33.21 -13.56
N LYS A 180 -10.89 33.62 -12.92
CA LYS A 180 -11.56 32.84 -11.87
C LYS A 180 -12.49 31.82 -12.53
N VAL A 181 -12.46 30.61 -12.01
CA VAL A 181 -13.31 29.50 -12.47
C VAL A 181 -14.08 28.91 -11.30
N THR A 182 -15.27 28.40 -11.57
CA THR A 182 -16.10 27.71 -10.58
C THR A 182 -16.11 26.21 -10.83
N LYS A 183 -16.21 25.39 -9.78
CA LYS A 183 -16.31 23.94 -9.86
C LYS A 183 -17.33 23.49 -10.92
N GLY A 184 -16.91 22.60 -11.82
CA GLY A 184 -17.73 22.10 -12.92
C GLY A 184 -17.83 23.03 -14.12
N GLN A 185 -17.20 24.21 -14.09
CA GLN A 185 -17.09 25.07 -15.26
C GLN A 185 -16.19 24.42 -16.31
N ALA A 186 -16.63 24.44 -17.58
CA ALA A 186 -15.81 24.01 -18.70
C ALA A 186 -14.58 24.92 -18.85
N ILE A 187 -13.39 24.31 -18.88
CA ILE A 187 -12.10 24.99 -19.00
C ILE A 187 -11.35 24.60 -20.26
N ALA A 188 -11.69 23.47 -20.87
CA ALA A 188 -11.02 22.98 -22.05
C ALA A 188 -11.90 22.02 -22.84
N ARG A 189 -11.46 21.71 -24.06
CA ARG A 189 -11.91 20.53 -24.81
C ARG A 189 -10.82 19.48 -24.78
N ALA A 190 -11.24 18.24 -24.57
CA ALA A 190 -10.37 17.08 -24.70
C ALA A 190 -9.66 17.05 -26.06
N GLY A 191 -8.37 16.69 -26.07
CA GLY A 191 -7.56 16.62 -27.29
C GLY A 191 -6.30 15.81 -27.19
N GLY A 192 -6.34 14.60 -27.72
CA GLY A 192 -5.16 13.78 -27.92
C GLY A 192 -5.46 12.67 -28.90
N GLU A 193 -4.42 12.09 -29.52
CA GLU A 193 -4.55 11.04 -30.54
C GLU A 193 -5.32 9.79 -30.07
N ASN A 194 -5.45 9.60 -28.75
CA ASN A 194 -6.05 8.42 -28.13
C ASN A 194 -7.38 8.69 -27.42
N SER A 195 -7.98 9.88 -27.57
CA SER A 195 -9.21 10.25 -26.85
C SER A 195 -9.04 10.14 -25.33
N THR A 196 -7.89 10.57 -24.84
CA THR A 196 -7.53 10.62 -23.42
C THR A 196 -6.98 11.99 -23.07
N PHE A 197 -7.20 12.44 -21.84
CA PHE A 197 -6.54 13.63 -21.28
C PHE A 197 -5.87 13.29 -19.94
N TYR A 198 -4.86 14.07 -19.58
CA TYR A 198 -4.12 13.92 -18.33
C TYR A 198 -4.75 14.80 -17.24
N PHE A 199 -4.90 14.24 -16.05
CA PHE A 199 -5.39 14.95 -14.88
C PHE A 199 -4.51 14.68 -13.66
N GLU A 200 -4.16 15.73 -12.94
CA GLU A 200 -3.29 15.64 -11.78
C GLU A 200 -3.79 16.51 -10.63
N LEU A 201 -3.59 16.04 -9.40
CA LEU A 201 -3.88 16.76 -8.17
C LEU A 201 -2.61 16.87 -7.32
N ARG A 202 -2.29 18.08 -6.87
CA ARG A 202 -1.15 18.32 -5.96
C ARG A 202 -1.59 19.00 -4.67
N ARG A 203 -0.81 18.74 -3.62
CA ARG A 203 -0.73 19.55 -2.39
C ARG A 203 0.70 20.05 -2.22
N GLY A 204 0.94 21.33 -2.49
CA GLY A 204 2.27 21.89 -2.62
C GLY A 204 3.06 21.12 -3.68
N ASP A 205 4.22 20.60 -3.31
CA ASP A 205 5.08 19.80 -4.20
C ASP A 205 4.73 18.29 -4.20
N THR A 206 3.69 17.88 -3.46
CA THR A 206 3.31 16.46 -3.35
C THR A 206 2.18 16.11 -4.30
N TYR A 207 2.39 15.07 -5.11
CA TYR A 207 1.36 14.47 -5.96
C TYR A 207 0.41 13.62 -5.12
N LEU A 208 -0.89 13.81 -5.34
CA LEU A 208 -1.95 13.08 -4.67
C LEU A 208 -2.65 12.15 -5.66
N ASP A 209 -2.98 10.94 -5.23
CA ASP A 209 -3.86 10.04 -5.98
C ASP A 209 -5.27 10.63 -6.04
N PRO A 210 -5.76 11.08 -7.22
CA PRO A 210 -7.05 11.77 -7.28
C PRO A 210 -8.23 10.85 -6.95
N THR A 211 -8.09 9.53 -7.08
CA THR A 211 -9.16 8.56 -6.79
C THR A 211 -9.52 8.48 -5.31
N GLN A 212 -8.65 9.00 -4.42
CA GLN A 212 -8.92 9.09 -2.98
C GLN A 212 -9.84 10.27 -2.61
N PHE A 213 -10.01 11.24 -3.51
CA PHE A 213 -10.70 12.51 -3.25
C PHE A 213 -11.86 12.77 -4.20
N ILE A 214 -11.83 12.18 -5.39
CA ILE A 214 -12.79 12.38 -6.47
C ILE A 214 -13.38 11.02 -6.87
N GLU A 215 -14.70 10.97 -6.98
CA GLU A 215 -15.42 9.80 -7.48
C GLU A 215 -15.43 9.81 -9.02
N PHE A 216 -14.76 8.83 -9.62
CA PHE A 216 -14.75 8.62 -11.07
C PHE A 216 -15.73 7.50 -11.44
N LYS A 217 -16.34 7.58 -12.63
CA LYS A 217 -17.24 6.53 -13.11
C LYS A 217 -16.46 5.30 -13.60
N GLU A 218 -16.94 4.12 -13.24
CA GLU A 218 -16.38 2.82 -13.67
C GLU A 218 -16.67 2.43 -15.13
#